data_AF-A0A531NC62-F1
#
_entry.id   AF-A0A531NC62-F1
#
_cell.length_a   1.000
_cell.length_b   1.000
_cell.length_c   1.000
_cell.angle_alpha   90.00
_cell.angle_beta   90.00
_cell.angle_gamma   90.00
#
_symmetry.space_group_name_H-M   'P 1'
#
loop_
_entity.id
_entity.type
_entity.pdbx_description
1 polymer ?
#
loop_
_entity_poly.entity_id
_entity_poly.type
_entity_poly.pdbx_seq_one_letter_code
_entity_poly.pdbx_strand_id
1 'polypeptide(L)'
;QFLKNFNTENDHTLTFAPEAIEVLMNCEFPGNIRELENCVQRTAVLATGPSILRTDFACYADQCLAAALWKNGPPTSEKSTTIQPSAACAAPPVGDGQAPIGPATTRGRVPDADTVIAAMEKCGWVQAKAARLLGLTPRQIGYVLRKRGIEIKRL
;
A
#
# COMPACT_ATOMS: atom_id res chain seq x y z
N GLN A 1 -14.13 -12.64 8.88
CA GLN A 1 -14.80 -11.71 7.93
C GLN A 1 -14.05 -11.65 6.59
N PHE A 2 -12.74 -11.42 6.57
CA PHE A 2 -11.93 -11.32 5.33
C PHE A 2 -12.08 -12.48 4.35
N LEU A 3 -11.91 -13.74 4.80
CA LEU A 3 -12.05 -14.90 3.91
C LEU A 3 -13.46 -15.02 3.33
N LYS A 4 -14.49 -14.66 4.11
CA LYS A 4 -15.88 -14.70 3.66
C LYS A 4 -16.12 -13.67 2.54
N ASN A 5 -15.57 -12.46 2.67
CA ASN A 5 -15.66 -11.44 1.63
C ASN A 5 -14.93 -11.91 0.36
N PHE A 6 -13.71 -12.44 0.49
CA PHE A 6 -12.95 -12.98 -0.63
C PHE A 6 -13.72 -14.08 -1.37
N ASN A 7 -14.31 -15.03 -0.62
CA ASN A 7 -15.14 -16.10 -1.16
C ASN A 7 -16.34 -15.56 -1.95
N THR A 8 -17.05 -14.57 -1.40
CA THR A 8 -18.19 -13.94 -2.09
C THR A 8 -17.79 -13.16 -3.33
N GLU A 9 -16.64 -12.48 -3.31
CA GLU A 9 -16.17 -11.68 -4.46
C GLU A 9 -15.58 -12.53 -5.59
N ASN A 10 -15.08 -13.73 -5.30
CA ASN A 10 -14.39 -14.59 -6.27
C ASN A 10 -15.14 -15.90 -6.53
N ASP A 11 -16.39 -16.04 -6.08
CA ASP A 11 -17.19 -17.26 -6.20
C ASP A 11 -16.47 -18.52 -5.67
N HIS A 12 -15.73 -18.38 -4.57
CA HIS A 12 -14.95 -19.44 -3.93
C HIS A 12 -15.58 -19.89 -2.61
N THR A 13 -15.23 -21.09 -2.15
CA THR A 13 -15.72 -21.68 -0.88
C THR A 13 -14.58 -22.13 0.03
N LEU A 14 -13.54 -21.31 0.12
CA LEU A 14 -12.38 -21.62 0.95
C LEU A 14 -12.73 -21.58 2.44
N THR A 15 -12.10 -22.48 3.20
CA THR A 15 -12.22 -22.57 4.66
C THR A 15 -10.83 -22.55 5.29
N PHE A 16 -10.71 -22.13 6.55
CA PHE A 16 -9.45 -22.26 7.29
C PHE A 16 -9.43 -23.58 8.05
N ALA A 17 -8.32 -24.31 7.94
CA ALA A 17 -8.01 -25.38 8.87
C ALA A 17 -7.64 -24.80 10.26
N PRO A 18 -7.84 -25.55 11.36
CA PRO A 18 -7.52 -25.06 12.70
C PRO A 18 -6.04 -24.65 12.83
N GLU A 19 -5.12 -25.37 12.19
CA GLU A 19 -3.69 -25.08 12.21
C GLU A 19 -3.35 -23.75 11.50
N ALA A 20 -4.14 -23.39 10.49
CA ALA A 20 -4.02 -22.11 9.79
C ALA A 20 -4.39 -20.93 10.70
N ILE A 21 -5.40 -21.11 11.55
CA ILE A 21 -5.81 -20.08 12.52
C ILE A 21 -4.69 -19.84 13.55
N GLU A 22 -4.03 -20.90 14.02
CA GLU A 22 -2.89 -20.76 14.93
C GLU A 22 -1.76 -19.93 14.33
N VAL A 23 -1.47 -20.10 13.03
CA VAL A 23 -0.47 -19.27 12.34
C VAL A 23 -0.88 -17.81 12.39
N LEU A 24 -2.12 -17.50 12.02
CA LEU A 24 -2.63 -16.13 12.06
C LEU A 24 -2.54 -15.53 13.47
N MET A 25 -2.79 -16.31 14.53
CA MET A 25 -2.68 -15.82 15.91
C MET A 25 -1.24 -15.52 16.34
N ASN A 26 -0.26 -16.25 15.81
CA ASN A 26 1.15 -16.10 16.18
C ASN A 26 1.91 -15.11 15.29
N CYS A 27 1.29 -14.61 14.22
CA CYS A 27 1.93 -13.64 13.33
C CYS A 27 1.91 -12.23 13.90
N GLU A 28 3.04 -11.53 13.77
CA GLU A 28 3.11 -10.10 14.06
C GLU A 28 2.51 -9.32 12.88
N PHE A 29 1.38 -8.63 13.10
CA PHE A 29 0.73 -7.75 12.13
C PHE A 29 0.97 -6.26 12.47
N PRO A 30 2.20 -5.75 12.29
CA PRO A 30 2.60 -4.39 12.71
C PRO A 30 1.82 -3.27 12.02
N GLY A 31 1.31 -3.52 10.81
CA GLY A 31 0.47 -2.56 10.06
C GLY A 31 -1.03 -2.59 10.41
N ASN A 32 -1.41 -3.23 11.54
CA ASN A 32 -2.79 -3.42 12.00
C ASN A 32 -3.61 -4.37 11.10
N ILE A 33 -4.95 -4.25 11.20
CA ILE A 33 -5.92 -5.15 10.56
C ILE A 33 -5.79 -5.26 9.03
N ARG A 34 -5.17 -4.27 8.37
CA ARG A 34 -4.93 -4.31 6.91
C ARG A 34 -3.87 -5.34 6.52
N GLU A 35 -2.86 -5.56 7.36
CA GLU A 35 -1.84 -6.58 7.10
C GLU A 35 -2.43 -7.98 7.25
N LEU A 36 -3.30 -8.17 8.24
CA LEU A 36 -4.07 -9.42 8.39
C LEU A 36 -4.94 -9.67 7.15
N GLU A 37 -5.66 -8.66 6.67
CA GLU A 37 -6.47 -8.74 5.45
C GLU A 37 -5.62 -9.11 4.23
N ASN A 38 -4.52 -8.40 3.99
CA ASN A 38 -3.61 -8.67 2.87
C ASN A 38 -3.00 -10.08 2.94
N CYS A 39 -2.64 -10.54 4.14
CA CYS A 39 -2.13 -11.88 4.37
C CYS A 39 -3.18 -12.93 3.97
N VAL A 40 -4.39 -12.81 4.50
CA VAL A 40 -5.51 -13.71 4.19
C VAL A 40 -5.85 -13.71 2.70
N GLN A 41 -5.94 -12.54 2.06
CA GLN A 41 -6.26 -12.44 0.64
C GLN A 41 -5.19 -13.09 -0.24
N ARG A 42 -3.90 -12.82 0.02
CA ARG A 42 -2.81 -13.43 -0.76
C ARG A 42 -2.77 -14.94 -0.59
N THR A 43 -2.94 -15.44 0.63
CA THR A 43 -3.01 -16.88 0.88
C THR A 43 -4.19 -17.52 0.17
N ALA A 44 -5.37 -16.87 0.21
CA ALA A 44 -6.56 -17.37 -0.46
C ALA A 44 -6.43 -17.42 -1.99
N VAL A 45 -5.70 -16.48 -2.60
CA VAL A 45 -5.38 -16.49 -4.04
C VAL A 45 -4.45 -17.66 -4.41
N LEU A 46 -3.53 -18.03 -3.52
CA LEU A 46 -2.56 -19.10 -3.76
C LEU A 46 -3.06 -20.49 -3.32
N ALA A 47 -4.17 -20.55 -2.59
CA ALA A 47 -4.73 -21.79 -2.10
C ALA A 47 -5.16 -22.69 -3.27
N THR A 48 -4.59 -23.88 -3.32
CA THR A 48 -4.90 -24.89 -4.35
C THR A 48 -6.06 -25.81 -3.96
N GLY A 49 -6.41 -25.87 -2.67
CA GLY A 49 -7.46 -26.74 -2.14
C GLY A 49 -8.64 -25.98 -1.51
N PRO A 50 -9.70 -26.69 -1.11
CA PRO A 50 -10.88 -26.11 -0.46
C PRO A 50 -10.60 -25.61 0.97
N SER A 51 -9.48 -26.02 1.55
CA SER A 51 -9.04 -25.65 2.89
C SER A 51 -7.66 -25.03 2.85
N ILE A 52 -7.51 -23.86 3.46
CA ILE A 52 -6.24 -23.17 3.67
C ILE A 52 -5.57 -23.79 4.89
N LEU A 53 -4.35 -24.31 4.69
CA LEU A 53 -3.52 -24.96 5.69
C LEU A 53 -2.44 -24.00 6.22
N ARG A 54 -1.77 -24.41 7.29
CA ARG A 54 -0.61 -23.69 7.86
C ARG A 54 0.52 -23.46 6.86
N THR A 55 0.75 -24.40 5.94
CA THR A 55 1.80 -24.31 4.90
C THR A 55 1.53 -23.26 3.85
N ASP A 56 0.28 -22.83 3.68
CA ASP A 56 -0.09 -21.84 2.67
C ASP A 56 0.25 -20.41 3.13
N PHE A 57 0.48 -20.22 4.44
CA PHE A 57 0.87 -18.94 5.00
C PHE A 57 2.40 -18.76 4.95
N ALA A 58 2.85 -17.73 4.23
CA ALA A 58 4.26 -17.33 4.21
C ALA A 58 4.81 -17.01 5.62
N CYS A 59 3.93 -16.58 6.53
CA CYS A 59 4.32 -16.22 7.89
C CYS A 59 4.62 -17.45 8.79
N TYR A 60 4.20 -18.66 8.40
CA TYR A 60 4.60 -19.89 9.10
C TYR A 60 6.10 -20.20 8.94
N ALA A 61 6.69 -19.80 7.82
CA ALA A 61 8.10 -20.04 7.51
C ALA A 61 9.01 -18.83 7.83
N ASP A 62 8.59 -17.95 8.74
CA ASP A 62 9.24 -16.67 9.06
C ASP A 62 9.42 -15.73 7.84
N GLN A 63 8.76 -16.02 6.72
CA GLN A 63 8.85 -15.28 5.46
C GLN A 63 7.67 -14.32 5.28
N CYS A 64 7.09 -13.87 6.39
CA CYS A 64 6.01 -12.89 6.35
C CYS A 64 6.56 -11.58 5.76
N LEU A 65 6.13 -11.22 4.55
CA LEU A 65 6.53 -9.98 3.88
C LEU A 65 6.30 -8.75 4.77
N ALA A 66 5.23 -8.75 5.57
CA ALA A 66 5.01 -7.74 6.59
C ALA A 66 6.20 -7.75 7.57
N ALA A 67 6.39 -8.80 8.36
CA ALA A 67 7.46 -8.87 9.36
C ALA A 67 8.87 -8.59 8.81
N ALA A 68 9.20 -9.06 7.60
CA ALA A 68 10.50 -8.84 6.97
C ALA A 68 10.79 -7.35 6.68
N LEU A 69 9.77 -6.59 6.28
CA LEU A 69 9.88 -5.15 6.01
C LEU A 69 10.01 -4.30 7.28
N TRP A 70 9.67 -4.83 8.45
CA TRP A 70 9.80 -4.13 9.73
C TRP A 70 11.01 -4.59 10.54
N LYS A 71 11.41 -5.88 10.45
CA LYS A 71 12.64 -6.42 11.08
C LYS A 71 13.89 -5.83 10.43
N ASN A 72 13.86 -5.67 9.12
CA ASN A 72 14.82 -4.84 8.42
C ASN A 72 14.26 -3.42 8.53
N GLY A 73 14.80 -2.60 9.43
CA GLY A 73 14.44 -1.18 9.51
C GLY A 73 14.50 -0.49 8.13
N PRO A 74 14.01 0.76 7.99
CA PRO A 74 14.11 1.49 6.72
C PRO A 74 15.54 1.33 6.19
N PRO A 75 15.75 1.03 4.89
CA PRO A 75 17.07 0.72 4.37
C PRO A 75 17.99 1.89 4.70
N THR A 76 18.82 1.72 5.74
CA THR A 76 19.95 2.58 5.98
C THR A 76 20.84 2.35 4.77
N SER A 77 20.89 3.39 3.95
CA SER A 77 21.70 3.53 2.76
C SER A 77 23.13 3.06 3.05
N GLU A 78 23.42 1.80 2.79
CA GLU A 78 24.77 1.27 2.86
C GLU A 78 25.12 0.63 1.52
N LYS A 79 25.92 1.42 0.78
CA LYS A 79 26.79 1.08 -0.36
C LYS A 79 26.08 0.63 -1.63
N SER A 80 25.69 1.66 -2.39
CA SER A 80 25.52 1.59 -3.84
C SER A 80 26.88 1.24 -4.49
N THR A 81 27.04 -0.02 -4.92
CA THR A 81 28.09 -0.39 -5.87
C THR A 81 27.68 0.14 -7.23
N THR A 82 28.48 1.09 -7.70
CA THR A 82 28.42 1.73 -9.00
C THR A 82 28.41 0.73 -10.15
N ILE A 83 27.34 0.74 -10.95
CA ILE A 83 27.42 0.38 -12.37
C ILE A 83 26.95 1.62 -13.14
N GLN A 84 27.90 2.37 -13.69
CA GLN A 84 27.64 3.43 -14.67
C GLN A 84 27.66 2.82 -16.08
N PRO A 85 26.67 3.13 -16.93
CA PRO A 85 26.88 3.24 -18.36
C PRO A 85 26.91 4.72 -18.77
N SER A 86 27.91 5.05 -19.59
CA SER A 86 28.26 6.37 -20.08
C SER A 86 27.35 6.87 -21.22
N ALA A 87 26.95 8.14 -21.09
CA ALA A 87 26.65 9.17 -22.11
C ALA A 87 25.65 8.90 -23.25
N ALA A 88 24.53 9.67 -23.29
CA ALA A 88 24.32 10.76 -24.26
C ALA A 88 22.93 11.44 -24.13
N CYS A 89 22.96 12.75 -23.90
CA CYS A 89 22.07 13.81 -24.41
C CYS A 89 20.61 13.97 -23.90
N ALA A 90 20.44 15.05 -23.11
CA ALA A 90 19.42 16.11 -23.20
C ALA A 90 17.97 15.86 -22.69
N ALA A 91 17.72 16.29 -21.45
CA ALA A 91 16.46 16.91 -20.97
C ALA A 91 16.73 17.73 -19.67
N PRO A 92 16.02 18.85 -19.39
CA PRO A 92 16.29 19.74 -18.25
C PRO A 92 15.93 19.09 -16.90
N PRO A 93 16.44 19.60 -15.75
CA PRO A 93 16.63 18.78 -14.56
C PRO A 93 15.30 18.43 -13.90
N VAL A 94 14.95 17.15 -13.95
CA VAL A 94 14.13 16.51 -12.94
C VAL A 94 14.89 16.60 -11.62
N GLY A 95 14.50 17.58 -10.81
CA GLY A 95 14.97 17.70 -9.44
C GLY A 95 14.41 16.55 -8.62
N ASP A 96 15.24 15.53 -8.43
CA ASP A 96 15.15 14.57 -7.34
C ASP A 96 15.05 15.34 -6.02
N GLY A 97 13.87 15.25 -5.40
CA GLY A 97 13.58 15.75 -4.07
C GLY A 97 12.91 14.64 -3.28
N GLN A 98 13.74 13.69 -2.86
CA GLN A 98 13.53 12.72 -1.78
C GLN A 98 12.28 13.02 -0.92
N ALA A 99 11.22 12.22 -1.06
CA ALA A 99 10.13 12.24 -0.07
C ALA A 99 10.67 11.67 1.25
N PRO A 100 10.67 12.42 2.37
CA PRO A 100 11.13 11.88 3.63
C PRO A 100 10.08 10.90 4.18
N ILE A 101 10.58 9.76 4.62
CA ILE A 101 9.84 8.67 5.26
C ILE A 101 9.86 8.96 6.77
N GLY A 102 8.69 9.14 7.39
CA GLY A 102 8.54 9.41 8.84
C GLY A 102 7.70 10.66 9.14
N PRO A 103 7.02 10.74 10.30
CA PRO A 103 5.87 11.62 10.48
C PRO A 103 6.31 13.07 10.70
N ALA A 104 6.68 13.75 9.62
CA ALA A 104 6.72 15.19 9.61
C ALA A 104 5.28 15.68 9.74
N THR A 105 4.92 15.90 11.00
CA THR A 105 3.75 16.64 11.45
C THR A 105 3.88 18.05 10.89
N THR A 106 3.56 18.26 9.61
CA THR A 106 3.04 19.55 9.19
C THR A 106 1.64 19.60 9.77
N ARG A 107 1.50 20.27 10.93
CA ARG A 107 0.26 20.96 11.31
C ARG A 107 -0.02 22.05 10.26
N GLY A 108 -0.17 21.64 9.01
CA GLY A 108 -0.40 22.48 7.85
C GLY A 108 -1.83 22.25 7.42
N ARG A 109 -2.68 23.21 7.75
CA ARG A 109 -4.02 23.47 7.20
C ARG A 109 -4.42 22.51 6.08
N VAL A 110 -5.46 21.70 6.33
CA VAL A 110 -6.14 20.92 5.28
C VAL A 110 -6.38 21.87 4.11
N PRO A 111 -5.83 21.62 2.91
CA PRO A 111 -5.99 22.53 1.79
C PRO A 111 -7.46 22.71 1.47
N ASP A 112 -7.83 23.94 1.14
CA ASP A 112 -9.20 24.30 0.86
C ASP A 112 -9.72 23.44 -0.32
N ALA A 113 -11.00 23.05 -0.28
CA ALA A 113 -11.58 22.08 -1.21
C ALA A 113 -11.39 22.52 -2.68
N ASP A 114 -11.49 23.81 -2.95
CA ASP A 114 -11.28 24.41 -4.26
C ASP A 114 -9.86 24.18 -4.79
N THR A 115 -8.88 24.17 -3.90
CA THR A 115 -7.47 23.89 -4.25
C THR A 115 -7.30 22.43 -4.65
N VAL A 116 -7.99 21.51 -3.98
CA VAL A 116 -7.98 20.08 -4.30
C VAL A 116 -8.69 19.81 -5.63
N ILE A 117 -9.84 20.44 -5.88
CA ILE A 117 -10.57 20.31 -7.14
C ILE A 117 -9.74 20.84 -8.31
N ALA A 118 -9.16 22.04 -8.18
CA ALA A 118 -8.32 22.62 -9.22
C ALA A 118 -7.08 21.75 -9.55
N ALA A 119 -6.48 21.12 -8.54
CA ALA A 119 -5.39 20.17 -8.76
C ALA A 119 -5.86 18.88 -9.45
N MET A 120 -7.05 18.38 -9.10
CA MET A 120 -7.66 17.21 -9.74
C MET A 120 -7.97 17.48 -11.21
N GLU A 121 -8.56 18.63 -11.54
CA GLU A 121 -8.86 19.03 -12.93
C GLU A 121 -7.59 19.14 -13.78
N LYS A 122 -6.55 19.82 -13.27
CA LYS A 122 -5.24 19.92 -13.95
C LYS A 122 -4.57 18.56 -14.19
N CYS A 123 -4.90 17.58 -13.38
CA CYS A 123 -4.32 16.23 -13.44
C CYS A 123 -5.18 15.22 -14.20
N GLY A 124 -6.29 15.64 -14.83
CA GLY A 124 -7.23 14.71 -15.46
C GLY A 124 -7.83 13.73 -14.46
N TRP A 125 -8.10 14.20 -13.22
CA TRP A 125 -8.66 13.43 -12.11
C TRP A 125 -7.79 12.26 -11.60
N VAL A 126 -6.48 12.27 -11.93
CA VAL A 126 -5.51 11.31 -11.37
C VAL A 126 -5.04 11.77 -9.99
N GLN A 127 -5.59 11.15 -8.93
CA GLN A 127 -5.30 11.50 -7.53
C GLN A 127 -3.80 11.52 -7.19
N ALA A 128 -3.02 10.54 -7.68
CA ALA A 128 -1.59 10.48 -7.39
C ALA A 128 -0.83 11.69 -7.96
N LYS A 129 -1.24 12.19 -9.13
CA LYS A 129 -0.64 13.35 -9.77
C LYS A 129 -1.06 14.64 -9.05
N ALA A 130 -2.34 14.76 -8.68
CA ALA A 130 -2.85 15.88 -7.90
C ALA A 130 -2.21 15.96 -6.50
N ALA A 131 -2.02 14.82 -5.85
CA ALA A 131 -1.36 14.71 -4.56
C ALA A 131 0.09 15.24 -4.62
N ARG A 132 0.84 14.85 -5.67
CA ARG A 132 2.21 15.36 -5.91
C ARG A 132 2.24 16.87 -6.09
N LEU A 133 1.28 17.45 -6.82
CA LEU A 133 1.19 18.91 -7.01
C LEU A 133 0.91 19.66 -5.71
N LEU A 134 0.13 19.06 -4.80
CA LEU A 134 -0.27 19.69 -3.54
C LEU A 134 0.66 19.36 -2.37
N GLY A 135 1.74 18.59 -2.60
CA GLY A 135 2.60 18.10 -1.52
C GLY A 135 1.86 17.22 -0.51
N LEU A 136 0.77 16.59 -0.93
CA LEU A 136 -0.06 15.70 -0.12
C LEU A 136 0.16 14.24 -0.51
N THR A 137 -0.30 13.34 0.35
CA THR A 137 -0.43 11.92 0.00
C THR A 137 -1.73 11.67 -0.79
N PRO A 138 -1.76 10.67 -1.71
CA PRO A 138 -2.99 10.31 -2.42
C PRO A 138 -4.16 9.99 -1.49
N ARG A 139 -3.86 9.40 -0.32
CA ARG A 139 -4.84 9.07 0.72
C ARG A 139 -5.48 10.31 1.34
N GLN A 140 -4.72 11.39 1.56
CA GLN A 140 -5.25 12.66 2.06
C GLN A 140 -6.19 13.31 1.04
N ILE A 141 -5.83 13.29 -0.25
CA ILE A 141 -6.71 13.74 -1.33
C ILE A 141 -8.02 12.94 -1.34
N GLY A 142 -7.94 11.61 -1.31
CA GLY A 142 -9.14 10.76 -1.24
C GLY A 142 -10.01 11.01 0.00
N TYR A 143 -9.39 11.27 1.16
CA TYR A 143 -10.12 11.65 2.37
C TYR A 143 -10.84 12.99 2.23
N VAL A 144 -10.18 14.01 1.67
CA VAL A 144 -10.78 15.34 1.45
C VAL A 144 -11.95 15.27 0.48
N LEU A 145 -11.78 14.55 -0.63
CA LEU A 145 -12.85 14.33 -1.63
C LEU A 145 -14.08 13.66 -1.01
N ARG A 146 -13.86 12.56 -0.26
CA ARG A 146 -14.95 11.82 0.40
C ARG A 146 -15.64 12.64 1.49
N LYS A 147 -14.88 13.40 2.29
CA LYS A 147 -15.44 14.23 3.38
C LYS A 147 -16.30 15.38 2.84
N ARG A 148 -16.04 15.85 1.63
CA ARG A 148 -16.75 16.97 1.00
C ARG A 148 -17.76 16.54 -0.07
N GLY A 149 -17.92 15.24 -0.32
CA GLY A 149 -18.90 14.70 -1.25
C GLY A 149 -18.58 14.98 -2.73
N ILE A 150 -17.31 15.06 -3.09
CA ILE A 150 -16.89 15.35 -4.48
C ILE A 150 -16.78 14.03 -5.25
N GLU A 151 -17.57 13.88 -6.31
CA GLU A 151 -17.52 12.71 -7.19
C GLU A 151 -16.29 12.74 -8.11
N ILE A 152 -15.58 11.62 -8.19
CA ILE A 152 -14.40 11.49 -9.06
C ILE A 152 -14.89 11.25 -10.49
N LYS A 153 -14.68 12.23 -11.37
CA LYS A 153 -14.90 12.04 -12.81
C LYS A 153 -13.78 11.18 -13.38
N ARG A 154 -14.10 9.97 -13.83
CA ARG A 154 -13.18 9.20 -14.68
C ARG A 154 -13.36 9.68 -16.12
N LEU A 155 -12.37 10.42 -16.62
CA LEU A 155 -12.23 10.76 -18.03
C LEU A 155 -11.53 9.62 -18.77
#